data_AF-A0A968THE1-F1
#
_entry.id   AF-A0A968THE1-F1
#
_cell.length_a   1.000
_cell.length_b   1.000
_cell.length_c   1.000
_cell.angle_alpha   90.00
_cell.angle_beta   90.00
_cell.angle_gamma   90.00
#
_symmetry.space_group_name_H-M   'P 1'
#
loop_
_entity.id
_entity.type
_entity.pdbx_description
1 polymer ?
#
loop_
_entity_poly.entity_id
_entity_poly.type
_entity_poly.pdbx_seq_one_letter_code
_entity_poly.pdbx_strand_id
1 'polypeptide(L)'
;MATECESLHKQYDAQLANLNLIDERIAGYVAPNDVPLQLLKDRRGCETELARLRAEIERTCRAPSPPARRPAQPKRTLIVDPMYQEPDSYPTITAALAAAMPGERILIRAGTYEEHLTLTQDGLELIGAGDVEDVVIETSTSAVLTFAATSGLIKNITLRQIADPPIARAHGDHEAGWYPALEIAQGNPQISECVITSQSGACVLIHDRANPRLSSNIIEGGQCGVLFHSGGRGRLDDNQIRNHAGDGVVLSTRAAPTLRYNRIYGNGLAGVVFVEHGRGSLHNNDIYQNAADGVQILQSSNPTVRENRIYGNQGHGVLINAAGQGTLEANVIFANEQAGMLVRAGSTPTVRENQINRNHAEAIRIEAKGGGTYTHNDLRENGGGAWRVDRSSKPLIKREKNRRT
;
A
#
# COMPACT_ATOMS: atom_id res chain seq x y z
N MET A 1 30.27 1.63 5.17
CA MET A 1 29.09 2.53 5.31
C MET A 1 28.55 2.98 3.96
N ALA A 2 28.95 4.11 3.35
CA ALA A 2 28.33 4.58 2.09
C ALA A 2 28.53 3.61 0.91
N THR A 3 29.77 3.19 0.65
CA THR A 3 30.13 2.22 -0.41
C THR A 3 29.57 0.81 -0.19
N GLU A 4 29.36 0.43 1.07
CA GLU A 4 28.82 -0.87 1.45
C GLU A 4 27.29 -0.90 1.33
N CYS A 5 26.64 0.21 1.71
CA CYS A 5 25.23 0.43 1.50
C CYS A 5 24.87 0.47 0.00
N GLU A 6 25.67 1.17 -0.81
CA GLU A 6 25.53 1.18 -2.27
C GLU A 6 25.71 -0.22 -2.87
N SER A 7 26.68 -0.99 -2.38
CA SER A 7 26.90 -2.38 -2.80
C SER A 7 25.69 -3.28 -2.47
N LEU A 8 25.11 -3.13 -1.27
CA LEU A 8 23.93 -3.90 -0.86
C LEU A 8 22.69 -3.52 -1.67
N HIS A 9 22.45 -2.22 -1.92
CA HIS A 9 21.37 -1.79 -2.81
C HIS A 9 21.56 -2.35 -4.23
N LYS A 10 22.77 -2.34 -4.76
CA LYS A 10 23.06 -2.93 -6.07
C LYS A 10 22.81 -4.45 -6.11
N GLN A 11 23.12 -5.16 -5.03
CA GLN A 11 22.80 -6.59 -4.92
C GLN A 11 21.29 -6.83 -4.83
N TYR A 12 20.57 -5.99 -4.06
CA TYR A 12 19.12 -6.03 -3.96
C TYR A 12 18.45 -5.76 -5.31
N ASP A 13 18.89 -4.73 -6.04
CA ASP A 13 18.37 -4.38 -7.37
C ASP A 13 18.65 -5.49 -8.38
N ALA A 14 19.84 -6.11 -8.33
CA ALA A 14 20.17 -7.25 -9.17
C ALA A 14 19.29 -8.47 -8.86
N GLN A 15 19.06 -8.76 -7.58
CA GLN A 15 18.21 -9.86 -7.16
C GLN A 15 16.73 -9.60 -7.48
N LEU A 16 16.30 -8.34 -7.40
CA LEU A 16 14.96 -7.92 -7.81
C LEU A 16 14.80 -8.05 -9.32
N ALA A 17 15.81 -7.69 -10.12
CA ALA A 17 15.82 -7.90 -11.56
C ALA A 17 15.72 -9.40 -11.91
N ASN A 18 16.41 -10.27 -11.17
CA ASN A 18 16.31 -11.73 -11.33
C ASN A 18 14.89 -12.23 -11.02
N LEU A 19 14.30 -11.79 -9.91
CA LEU A 19 12.92 -12.13 -9.57
C LEU A 19 11.95 -11.68 -10.67
N ASN A 20 12.14 -10.47 -11.20
CA ASN A 20 11.31 -9.91 -12.26
C ASN A 20 11.39 -10.72 -13.56
N LEU A 21 12.58 -11.16 -13.95
CA LEU A 21 12.76 -12.04 -15.11
C LEU A 21 12.06 -13.41 -14.91
N ILE A 22 12.06 -13.91 -13.67
CA ILE A 22 11.35 -15.15 -13.34
C ILE A 22 9.83 -14.92 -13.41
N ASP A 23 9.33 -13.82 -12.85
CA ASP A 23 7.90 -13.47 -12.90
C ASP A 23 7.42 -13.25 -14.35
N GLU A 24 8.22 -12.59 -15.21
CA GLU A 24 7.93 -12.45 -16.64
C GLU A 24 7.84 -13.81 -17.34
N ARG A 25 8.76 -14.73 -17.03
CA ARG A 25 8.72 -16.09 -17.58
C ARG A 25 7.50 -16.87 -17.10
N ILE A 26 7.11 -16.71 -15.84
CA ILE A 26 5.90 -17.34 -15.28
C ILE A 26 4.64 -16.78 -15.94
N ALA A 27 4.57 -15.46 -16.14
CA ALA A 27 3.46 -14.81 -16.83
C ALA A 27 3.30 -15.24 -18.29
N GLY A 28 4.35 -15.78 -18.92
CA GLY A 28 4.31 -16.33 -20.28
C GLY A 28 3.60 -17.68 -20.41
N TYR A 29 3.24 -18.36 -19.30
CA TYR A 29 2.49 -19.62 -19.34
C TYR A 29 0.98 -19.36 -19.33
N VAL A 30 0.24 -20.07 -20.18
CA VAL A 30 -1.20 -19.89 -20.37
C VAL A 30 -2.02 -20.43 -19.19
N ALA A 31 -1.60 -21.56 -18.61
CA ALA A 31 -2.23 -22.13 -17.42
C ALA A 31 -1.24 -22.21 -16.25
N PRO A 32 -1.69 -21.93 -15.00
CA PRO A 32 -0.81 -21.99 -13.82
C PRO A 32 -0.14 -23.35 -13.59
N ASN A 33 -0.80 -24.44 -13.98
CA ASN A 33 -0.27 -25.80 -13.83
C ASN A 33 0.84 -26.14 -14.82
N ASP A 34 1.02 -25.34 -15.87
CA ASP A 34 2.06 -25.54 -16.89
C ASP A 34 3.39 -24.88 -16.50
N VAL A 35 3.39 -24.08 -15.43
CA VAL A 35 4.60 -23.41 -14.93
C VAL A 35 5.56 -24.46 -14.34
N PRO A 36 6.81 -24.55 -14.84
CA PRO A 36 7.77 -25.53 -14.34
C PRO A 36 8.03 -25.36 -12.85
N LEU A 37 7.98 -26.46 -12.09
CA LEU A 37 8.20 -26.46 -10.64
C LEU A 37 9.56 -25.85 -10.25
N GLN A 38 10.58 -26.01 -11.10
CA GLN A 38 11.89 -25.40 -10.89
C GLN A 38 11.82 -23.86 -10.92
N LEU A 39 11.02 -23.30 -11.84
CA LEU A 39 10.84 -21.85 -11.96
C LEU A 39 10.15 -21.26 -10.72
N LEU A 40 9.20 -22.00 -10.14
CA LEU A 40 8.55 -21.65 -8.87
C LEU A 40 9.53 -21.71 -7.68
N LYS A 41 10.43 -22.70 -7.66
CA LYS A 41 11.49 -22.80 -6.64
C LYS A 41 12.50 -21.65 -6.76
N ASP A 42 12.91 -21.33 -7.97
CA ASP A 42 13.84 -20.23 -8.24
C ASP A 42 13.23 -18.88 -7.83
N ARG A 43 11.93 -18.67 -8.11
CA ARG A 43 11.16 -17.51 -7.66
C ARG A 43 11.19 -17.37 -6.13
N ARG A 44 10.84 -18.45 -5.42
CA ARG A 44 10.85 -18.49 -3.95
C ARG A 44 12.25 -18.25 -3.37
N GLY A 45 13.29 -18.77 -4.03
CA GLY A 45 14.69 -18.51 -3.67
C GLY A 45 15.06 -17.03 -3.80
N CYS A 46 14.65 -16.39 -4.90
CA CYS A 46 14.85 -14.96 -5.10
C CYS A 46 14.10 -14.10 -4.07
N GLU A 47 12.85 -14.44 -3.76
CA GLU A 47 12.07 -13.77 -2.70
C GLU A 47 12.76 -13.88 -1.33
N THR A 48 13.33 -15.04 -1.02
CA THR A 48 14.04 -15.27 0.25
C THR A 48 15.32 -14.44 0.34
N GLU A 49 16.12 -14.39 -0.74
CA GLU A 49 17.35 -13.60 -0.77
C GLU A 49 17.06 -12.09 -0.79
N LEU A 50 15.97 -11.65 -1.43
CA LEU A 50 15.50 -10.27 -1.35
C LEU A 50 15.13 -9.87 0.07
N ALA A 51 14.40 -10.73 0.79
CA ALA A 51 14.06 -10.49 2.20
C ALA A 51 15.34 -10.37 3.05
N ARG A 52 16.34 -11.22 2.81
CA ARG A 52 17.65 -11.18 3.47
C ARG A 52 18.40 -9.88 3.15
N LEU A 53 18.58 -9.55 1.88
CA LEU A 53 19.28 -8.32 1.44
C LEU A 53 18.60 -7.07 1.97
N ARG A 54 17.26 -7.07 2.03
CA ARG A 54 16.47 -5.99 2.62
C ARG A 54 16.77 -5.80 4.10
N ALA A 55 16.73 -6.87 4.88
CA ALA A 55 17.10 -6.83 6.29
C ALA A 55 18.56 -6.35 6.49
N GLU A 56 19.45 -6.74 5.60
CA GLU A 56 20.85 -6.34 5.63
C GLU A 56 21.07 -4.87 5.24
N ILE A 57 20.33 -4.36 4.25
CA ILE A 57 20.27 -2.93 3.90
C ILE A 57 19.76 -2.13 5.10
N GLU A 58 18.66 -2.56 5.73
CA GLU A 58 18.10 -1.87 6.90
C GLU A 58 19.09 -1.82 8.07
N ARG A 59 19.89 -2.87 8.25
CA ARG A 59 20.94 -2.95 9.25
C ARG A 59 22.13 -2.04 8.92
N THR A 60 22.62 -2.08 7.68
CA THR A 60 23.91 -1.48 7.27
C THR A 60 23.77 -0.02 6.82
N CYS A 61 22.66 0.35 6.19
CA CYS A 61 22.39 1.69 5.68
C CYS A 61 21.74 2.63 6.69
N ARG A 62 21.60 2.20 7.96
CA ARG A 62 21.04 3.03 9.02
C ARG A 62 21.87 4.33 9.14
N ALA A 63 21.20 5.48 9.10
CA ALA A 63 21.72 6.69 9.72
C ALA A 63 22.12 6.36 11.18
N PRO A 64 23.16 7.00 11.74
CA PRO A 64 23.60 6.72 13.10
C PRO A 64 22.38 6.70 14.02
N SER A 65 22.18 5.56 14.66
CA SER A 65 21.07 5.40 15.60
C SER A 65 21.28 6.44 16.71
N PRO A 66 20.24 7.15 17.18
CA PRO A 66 20.35 7.85 18.44
C PRO A 66 20.88 6.86 19.49
N PRO A 67 21.68 7.32 20.47
CA PRO A 67 22.41 6.45 21.40
C PRO A 67 21.50 5.34 21.91
N ALA A 68 22.04 4.12 21.91
CA ALA A 68 21.32 2.91 22.30
C ALA A 68 20.48 3.19 23.54
N ARG A 69 19.15 3.20 23.38
CA ARG A 69 18.23 3.27 24.51
C ARG A 69 18.65 2.13 25.45
N ARG A 70 18.79 2.46 26.74
CA ARG A 70 18.95 1.47 27.82
C ARG A 70 18.05 0.26 27.52
N PRO A 71 18.50 -1.00 27.73
CA PRO A 71 17.63 -2.15 27.61
C PRO A 71 16.34 -1.83 28.38
N ALA A 72 15.22 -1.78 27.65
CA ALA A 72 13.95 -1.40 28.22
C ALA A 72 13.67 -2.36 29.37
N GLN A 73 13.32 -1.84 30.54
CA GLN A 73 12.85 -2.69 31.63
C GLN A 73 11.70 -3.56 31.09
N PRO A 74 11.62 -4.83 31.50
CA PRO A 74 10.54 -5.71 31.07
C PRO A 74 9.20 -5.04 31.43
N LYS A 75 8.41 -4.74 30.40
CA LYS A 75 7.08 -4.14 30.57
C LYS A 75 6.19 -5.13 31.31
N ARG A 76 5.39 -4.66 32.26
CA ARG A 76 4.31 -5.47 32.81
C ARG A 76 3.42 -5.93 31.66
N THR A 77 3.15 -7.23 31.62
CA THR A 77 2.41 -7.89 30.55
C THR A 77 1.11 -8.43 31.14
N LEU A 78 -0.02 -7.97 30.60
CA LEU A 78 -1.34 -8.50 30.86
C LEU A 78 -1.59 -9.59 29.82
N ILE A 79 -2.09 -10.74 30.25
CA ILE A 79 -2.32 -11.89 29.36
C ILE A 79 -3.82 -12.00 29.14
N VAL A 80 -4.23 -12.07 27.87
CA VAL A 80 -5.62 -12.34 27.48
C VAL A 80 -5.70 -13.77 27.01
N ASP A 81 -6.53 -14.56 27.69
CA ASP A 81 -6.75 -15.97 27.40
C ASP A 81 -8.25 -16.31 27.58
N PRO A 82 -9.00 -16.52 26.48
CA PRO A 82 -10.43 -16.76 26.52
C PRO A 82 -10.76 -18.13 27.11
N MET A 83 -9.77 -19.03 27.19
CA MET A 83 -9.90 -20.38 27.71
C MET A 83 -9.50 -20.50 29.19
N TYR A 84 -9.08 -19.40 29.83
CA TYR A 84 -8.65 -19.36 31.24
C TYR A 84 -7.59 -20.41 31.63
N GLN A 85 -6.68 -20.75 30.71
CA GLN A 85 -5.63 -21.73 30.98
C GLN A 85 -4.50 -21.13 31.81
N GLU A 86 -4.26 -19.82 31.68
CA GLU A 86 -3.27 -19.09 32.47
C GLU A 86 -3.89 -18.42 33.72
N PRO A 87 -3.34 -18.65 34.92
CA PRO A 87 -3.73 -17.92 36.13
C PRO A 87 -3.55 -16.41 35.96
N ASP A 88 -4.47 -15.62 36.55
CA ASP A 88 -4.47 -14.16 36.50
C ASP A 88 -4.59 -13.56 35.08
N SER A 89 -5.06 -14.36 34.10
CA SER A 89 -5.37 -13.88 32.76
C SER A 89 -6.72 -13.16 32.69
N TYR A 90 -6.86 -12.31 31.69
CA TYR A 90 -8.10 -11.62 31.35
C TYR A 90 -8.86 -12.45 30.31
N PRO A 91 -10.18 -12.64 30.46
CA PRO A 91 -10.96 -13.39 29.48
C PRO A 91 -11.22 -12.63 28.17
N THR A 92 -11.15 -11.30 28.22
CA THR A 92 -11.44 -10.42 27.09
C THR A 92 -10.35 -9.37 26.95
N ILE A 93 -10.15 -8.89 25.73
CA ILE A 93 -9.16 -7.87 25.44
C ILE A 93 -9.61 -6.54 26.06
N THR A 94 -10.91 -6.24 26.05
CA THR A 94 -11.48 -5.05 26.68
C THR A 94 -11.20 -5.00 28.18
N ALA A 95 -11.28 -6.14 28.89
CA ALA A 95 -10.96 -6.19 30.31
C ALA A 95 -9.47 -5.92 30.57
N ALA A 96 -8.57 -6.45 29.73
CA ALA A 96 -7.16 -6.14 29.82
C ALA A 96 -6.86 -4.67 29.49
N LEU A 97 -7.51 -4.09 28.48
CA LEU A 97 -7.39 -2.67 28.12
C LEU A 97 -7.84 -1.74 29.25
N ALA A 98 -8.90 -2.10 29.97
CA ALA A 98 -9.38 -1.32 31.12
C ALA A 98 -8.39 -1.34 32.31
N ALA A 99 -7.62 -2.42 32.46
CA ALA A 99 -6.63 -2.58 33.52
C ALA A 99 -5.22 -2.11 33.13
N ALA A 100 -4.97 -1.90 31.83
CA ALA A 100 -3.66 -1.54 31.31
C ALA A 100 -3.31 -0.08 31.61
N MET A 101 -2.05 0.13 31.99
CA MET A 101 -1.44 1.45 32.14
C MET A 101 -0.67 1.86 30.88
N PRO A 102 -0.40 3.16 30.68
CA PRO A 102 0.45 3.63 29.60
C PRO A 102 1.80 2.90 29.56
N GLY A 103 2.22 2.48 28.37
CA GLY A 103 3.49 1.80 28.12
C GLY A 103 3.50 0.29 28.40
N GLU A 104 2.43 -0.29 28.95
CA GLU A 104 2.35 -1.73 29.22
C GLU A 104 2.13 -2.57 27.95
N ARG A 105 2.15 -3.89 28.12
CA ARG A 105 1.89 -4.87 27.06
C ARG A 105 0.65 -5.69 27.39
N ILE A 106 -0.16 -5.94 26.38
CA ILE A 106 -1.23 -6.93 26.37
C ILE A 106 -0.82 -8.02 25.38
N LEU A 107 -0.68 -9.25 25.87
CA LEU A 107 -0.39 -10.43 25.08
C LEU A 107 -1.67 -11.25 24.90
N ILE A 108 -2.12 -11.39 23.66
CA ILE A 108 -3.38 -12.05 23.31
C ILE A 108 -3.09 -13.47 22.85
N ARG A 109 -3.70 -14.47 23.50
CA ARG A 109 -3.60 -15.87 23.08
C ARG A 109 -4.48 -16.16 21.86
N ALA A 110 -4.29 -17.33 21.27
CA ALA A 110 -5.14 -17.81 20.19
C ALA A 110 -6.61 -17.84 20.64
N GLY A 111 -7.49 -17.33 19.79
CA GLY A 111 -8.91 -17.20 20.05
C GLY A 111 -9.60 -16.25 19.06
N THR A 112 -10.92 -16.40 18.97
CA THR A 112 -11.79 -15.43 18.30
C THR A 112 -12.47 -14.57 19.35
N TYR A 113 -12.26 -13.25 19.25
CA TYR A 113 -12.74 -12.25 20.17
C TYR A 113 -13.77 -11.37 19.47
N GLU A 114 -15.05 -11.50 19.83
CA GLU A 114 -16.11 -10.63 19.33
C GLU A 114 -16.16 -9.35 20.17
N GLU A 115 -15.30 -8.38 19.86
CA GLU A 115 -15.08 -7.18 20.64
C GLU A 115 -14.78 -5.96 19.74
N HIS A 116 -15.11 -4.77 20.25
CA HIS A 116 -14.61 -3.52 19.70
C HIS A 116 -13.52 -2.97 20.63
N LEU A 117 -12.38 -2.59 20.08
CA LEU A 117 -11.24 -2.16 20.88
C LEU A 117 -11.02 -0.65 20.72
N THR A 118 -10.91 0.06 21.84
CA THR A 118 -10.52 1.48 21.86
C THR A 118 -9.22 1.64 22.62
N LEU A 119 -8.15 1.98 21.90
CA LEU A 119 -6.82 2.17 22.50
C LEU A 119 -6.64 3.65 22.86
N THR A 120 -6.66 3.97 24.15
CA THR A 120 -6.52 5.34 24.67
C THR A 120 -5.20 5.58 25.41
N GLN A 121 -4.57 4.52 25.90
CA GLN A 121 -3.36 4.57 26.70
C GLN A 121 -2.12 4.70 25.81
N ASP A 122 -1.30 5.70 26.11
CA ASP A 122 -0.06 5.98 25.37
C ASP A 122 0.97 4.86 25.51
N GLY A 123 1.58 4.46 24.40
CA GLY A 123 2.69 3.52 24.35
C GLY A 123 2.31 2.06 24.63
N LEU A 124 1.01 1.74 24.67
CA LEU A 124 0.50 0.39 24.85
C LEU A 124 0.95 -0.52 23.70
N GLU A 125 1.34 -1.76 24.02
CA GLU A 125 1.62 -2.81 23.04
C GLU A 125 0.52 -3.86 23.07
N LEU A 126 -0.20 -4.03 21.95
CA LEU A 126 -1.17 -5.10 21.74
C LEU A 126 -0.53 -6.14 20.80
N ILE A 127 -0.25 -7.34 21.31
CA ILE A 127 0.53 -8.35 20.59
C ILE A 127 -0.21 -9.69 20.62
N GLY A 128 -0.52 -10.27 19.47
CA GLY A 128 -1.00 -11.64 19.39
C GLY A 128 0.12 -12.67 19.50
N ALA A 129 -0.16 -13.79 20.15
CA ALA A 129 0.75 -14.91 20.33
C ALA A 129 0.42 -16.04 19.35
N GLY A 130 1.45 -16.69 18.81
CA GLY A 130 1.29 -17.74 17.81
C GLY A 130 1.17 -17.16 16.40
N ASP A 131 0.46 -17.88 15.53
CA ASP A 131 0.23 -17.46 14.15
C ASP A 131 -0.83 -16.35 14.09
N VAL A 132 -0.67 -15.40 13.16
CA VAL A 132 -1.54 -14.22 13.05
C VAL A 132 -3.01 -14.58 12.83
N GLU A 133 -3.28 -15.69 12.15
CA GLU A 133 -4.64 -16.17 11.82
C GLU A 133 -5.37 -16.75 13.04
N ASP A 134 -4.64 -17.13 14.10
CA ASP A 134 -5.21 -17.72 15.31
C ASP A 134 -5.70 -16.67 16.32
N VAL A 135 -5.30 -15.40 16.16
CA VAL A 135 -5.68 -14.30 17.05
C VAL A 135 -6.61 -13.35 16.30
N VAL A 136 -7.90 -13.69 16.30
CA VAL A 136 -8.92 -12.98 15.50
C VAL A 136 -9.75 -12.08 16.39
N ILE A 137 -9.82 -10.80 16.06
CA ILE A 137 -10.71 -9.84 16.71
C ILE A 137 -11.72 -9.39 15.66
N GLU A 138 -13.01 -9.47 15.99
CA GLU A 138 -14.07 -9.19 15.04
C GLU A 138 -15.27 -8.48 15.64
N THR A 139 -15.98 -7.76 14.78
CA THR A 139 -17.26 -7.13 15.12
C THR A 139 -18.00 -6.80 13.83
N SER A 140 -19.33 -6.72 13.92
CA SER A 140 -20.22 -6.35 12.83
C SER A 140 -20.87 -4.97 12.99
N THR A 141 -20.71 -4.33 14.14
CA THR A 141 -21.51 -3.15 14.53
C THR A 141 -20.69 -1.87 14.71
N SER A 142 -19.37 -1.95 14.59
CA SER A 142 -18.44 -0.84 14.80
C SER A 142 -17.15 -1.07 14.05
N ALA A 143 -16.21 -0.13 14.18
CA ALA A 143 -14.81 -0.46 13.89
C ALA A 143 -14.31 -1.54 14.85
N VAL A 144 -13.43 -2.42 14.37
CA VAL A 144 -12.81 -3.47 15.21
C VAL A 144 -11.83 -2.83 16.18
N LEU A 145 -11.01 -1.90 15.69
CA LEU A 145 -10.06 -1.15 16.51
C LEU A 145 -10.09 0.34 16.16
N THR A 146 -10.43 1.16 17.16
CA THR A 146 -10.28 2.62 17.10
C THR A 146 -9.06 3.05 17.90
N PHE A 147 -8.08 3.65 17.22
CA PHE A 147 -6.86 4.15 17.83
C PHE A 147 -7.02 5.62 18.23
N ALA A 148 -6.95 5.88 19.55
CA ALA A 148 -7.17 7.18 20.15
C ALA A 148 -6.04 7.60 21.12
N ALA A 149 -4.88 6.94 21.09
CA ALA A 149 -3.70 7.32 21.87
C ALA A 149 -2.72 8.18 21.03
N THR A 150 -1.63 8.65 21.63
CA THR A 150 -0.57 9.36 20.89
C THR A 150 0.36 8.39 20.17
N SER A 151 0.68 7.25 20.79
CA SER A 151 1.58 6.22 20.25
C SER A 151 1.19 4.84 20.78
N GLY A 152 1.59 3.79 20.08
CA GLY A 152 1.29 2.40 20.46
C GLY A 152 1.86 1.43 19.45
N LEU A 153 1.85 0.15 19.80
CA LEU A 153 2.22 -0.97 18.92
C LEU A 153 1.05 -1.92 18.84
N ILE A 154 0.66 -2.27 17.62
CA ILE A 154 -0.31 -3.33 17.34
C ILE A 154 0.43 -4.34 16.46
N LYS A 155 0.52 -5.59 16.89
CA LYS A 155 1.35 -6.57 16.20
C LYS A 155 0.74 -7.96 16.22
N ASN A 156 0.86 -8.68 15.09
CA ASN A 156 0.55 -10.10 14.99
C ASN A 156 -0.88 -10.44 15.41
N ILE A 157 -1.86 -9.68 14.92
CA ILE A 157 -3.29 -9.93 15.15
C ILE A 157 -4.08 -9.84 13.84
N THR A 158 -5.20 -10.55 13.78
CA THR A 158 -6.19 -10.44 12.71
C THR A 158 -7.33 -9.54 13.14
N LEU A 159 -7.58 -8.45 12.39
CA LEU A 159 -8.73 -7.57 12.56
C LEU A 159 -9.75 -7.85 11.45
N ARG A 160 -10.97 -8.22 11.82
CA ARG A 160 -12.02 -8.61 10.88
C ARG A 160 -13.32 -7.85 11.13
N GLN A 161 -13.60 -6.84 10.31
CA GLN A 161 -14.91 -6.21 10.29
C GLN A 161 -15.85 -7.04 9.41
N ILE A 162 -17.04 -7.39 9.95
CA ILE A 162 -18.02 -8.26 9.29
C ILE A 162 -19.27 -7.49 8.90
N ALA A 163 -19.84 -7.79 7.72
CA ALA A 163 -21.14 -7.28 7.30
C ALA A 163 -21.81 -8.28 6.36
N ASP A 164 -23.10 -8.54 6.59
CA ASP A 164 -23.91 -9.45 5.77
C ASP A 164 -25.26 -8.79 5.39
N PRO A 165 -25.51 -8.51 4.08
CA PRO A 165 -24.57 -8.67 2.98
C PRO A 165 -23.41 -7.66 3.09
N PRO A 166 -22.26 -7.93 2.44
CA PRO A 166 -21.16 -6.96 2.36
C PRO A 166 -21.64 -5.62 1.80
N ILE A 167 -21.23 -4.52 2.43
CA ILE A 167 -21.64 -3.18 2.01
C ILE A 167 -20.70 -2.74 0.89
N ALA A 168 -21.23 -2.61 -0.33
CA ALA A 168 -20.48 -2.16 -1.49
C ALA A 168 -20.70 -0.67 -1.79
N ARG A 169 -19.77 0.20 -1.37
CA ARG A 169 -19.86 1.66 -1.61
C ARG A 169 -18.53 2.24 -2.09
N ALA A 170 -18.64 3.22 -2.99
CA ALA A 170 -17.52 3.95 -3.55
C ALA A 170 -16.95 4.97 -2.54
N HIS A 171 -15.78 5.52 -2.88
CA HIS A 171 -15.01 6.46 -2.04
C HIS A 171 -15.81 7.71 -1.66
N GLY A 172 -15.76 8.08 -0.37
CA GLY A 172 -16.18 9.41 0.13
C GLY A 172 -17.49 9.45 0.92
N ASP A 173 -18.29 8.40 0.90
CA ASP A 173 -19.57 8.37 1.64
C ASP A 173 -19.37 7.83 3.07
N HIS A 174 -19.06 8.72 4.00
CA HIS A 174 -19.08 8.45 5.44
C HIS A 174 -20.52 8.53 5.98
N GLU A 175 -21.36 7.57 5.60
CA GLU A 175 -22.73 7.46 6.14
C GLU A 175 -22.79 6.54 7.39
N ALA A 176 -23.90 6.62 8.11
CA ALA A 176 -24.19 5.73 9.23
C ALA A 176 -24.16 4.25 8.78
N GLY A 177 -23.47 3.40 9.53
CA GLY A 177 -23.34 1.96 9.24
C GLY A 177 -22.10 1.58 8.41
N TRP A 178 -21.24 2.54 8.07
CA TRP A 178 -19.94 2.30 7.43
C TRP A 178 -18.83 2.22 8.48
N TYR A 179 -18.28 1.04 8.69
CA TYR A 179 -17.28 0.79 9.73
C TYR A 179 -15.98 0.24 9.15
N PRO A 180 -14.83 0.88 9.38
CA PRO A 180 -13.55 0.31 8.98
C PRO A 180 -13.10 -0.79 9.94
N ALA A 181 -12.19 -1.68 9.55
CA ALA A 181 -11.60 -2.61 10.52
C ALA A 181 -10.67 -1.89 11.51
N LEU A 182 -9.83 -1.00 10.99
CA LEU A 182 -8.91 -0.18 11.78
C LEU A 182 -9.15 1.31 11.51
N GLU A 183 -9.52 2.07 12.53
CA GLU A 183 -9.65 3.52 12.47
C GLU A 183 -8.53 4.22 13.25
N ILE A 184 -7.84 5.16 12.59
CA ILE A 184 -6.76 5.95 13.19
C ILE A 184 -7.05 7.43 12.90
N ALA A 185 -7.61 8.12 13.89
CA ALA A 185 -7.92 9.55 13.83
C ALA A 185 -6.78 10.43 14.37
N GLN A 186 -5.87 9.86 15.17
CA GLN A 186 -4.74 10.61 15.73
C GLN A 186 -3.52 9.74 16.05
N GLY A 187 -2.44 10.40 16.46
CA GLY A 187 -1.22 9.74 16.91
C GLY A 187 -0.37 9.13 15.79
N ASN A 188 0.63 8.35 16.20
CA ASN A 188 1.59 7.67 15.33
C ASN A 188 1.78 6.19 15.72
N PRO A 189 0.73 5.37 15.74
CA PRO A 189 0.86 3.95 16.06
C PRO A 189 1.71 3.21 15.04
N GLN A 190 2.36 2.14 15.51
CA GLN A 190 3.03 1.15 14.67
C GLN A 190 2.13 -0.08 14.58
N ILE A 191 1.81 -0.48 13.36
CA ILE A 191 0.98 -1.66 13.08
C ILE A 191 1.77 -2.58 12.17
N SER A 192 2.05 -3.80 12.63
CA SER A 192 2.92 -4.70 11.88
C SER A 192 2.53 -6.16 11.99
N GLU A 193 2.78 -6.92 10.93
CA GLU A 193 2.53 -8.38 10.90
C GLU A 193 1.06 -8.72 11.19
N CYS A 194 0.13 -7.81 10.86
CA CYS A 194 -1.30 -8.01 11.05
C CYS A 194 -1.98 -8.44 9.74
N VAL A 195 -3.12 -9.11 9.88
CA VAL A 195 -4.10 -9.33 8.79
C VAL A 195 -5.29 -8.43 9.06
N ILE A 196 -5.68 -7.60 8.08
CA ILE A 196 -6.76 -6.62 8.25
C ILE A 196 -7.77 -6.79 7.12
N THR A 197 -9.01 -7.09 7.48
CA THR A 197 -10.10 -7.36 6.54
C THR A 197 -11.37 -6.62 6.98
N SER A 198 -12.18 -6.17 6.02
CA SER A 198 -13.45 -5.49 6.28
C SER A 198 -14.51 -5.91 5.28
N GLN A 199 -15.77 -5.98 5.69
CA GLN A 199 -16.92 -6.23 4.81
C GLN A 199 -17.91 -5.05 4.77
N SER A 200 -17.73 -4.04 5.63
CA SER A 200 -18.52 -2.81 5.68
C SER A 200 -17.78 -1.64 5.02
N GLY A 201 -16.69 -1.19 5.64
CA GLY A 201 -15.92 -0.03 5.20
C GLY A 201 -14.53 -0.35 4.68
N ALA A 202 -13.64 0.65 4.74
CA ALA A 202 -12.23 0.46 4.43
C ALA A 202 -11.56 -0.50 5.43
N CYS A 203 -10.62 -1.33 5.00
CA CYS A 203 -9.86 -2.13 5.97
C CYS A 203 -9.09 -1.23 6.94
N VAL A 204 -8.49 -0.15 6.45
CA VAL A 204 -7.82 0.85 7.27
C VAL A 204 -8.30 2.25 6.88
N LEU A 205 -8.79 3.01 7.86
CA LEU A 205 -9.10 4.43 7.73
C LEU A 205 -8.09 5.27 8.53
N ILE A 206 -7.42 6.20 7.86
CA ILE A 206 -6.45 7.12 8.46
C ILE A 206 -6.88 8.54 8.15
N HIS A 207 -7.24 9.30 9.19
CA HIS A 207 -7.80 10.63 9.01
C HIS A 207 -7.30 11.63 10.06
N ASP A 208 -7.79 12.87 10.00
CA ASP A 208 -7.49 13.95 10.95
C ASP A 208 -5.99 14.14 11.27
N ARG A 209 -5.17 14.00 10.21
CA ARG A 209 -3.69 14.16 10.24
C ARG A 209 -2.95 13.11 11.08
N ALA A 210 -3.60 12.00 11.45
CA ALA A 210 -2.94 10.82 11.98
C ALA A 210 -1.74 10.42 11.12
N ASN A 211 -0.68 9.89 11.74
CA ASN A 211 0.58 9.58 11.08
C ASN A 211 1.11 8.19 11.48
N PRO A 212 0.34 7.11 11.23
CA PRO A 212 0.73 5.76 11.60
C PRO A 212 1.83 5.22 10.70
N ARG A 213 2.51 4.16 11.16
CA ARG A 213 3.37 3.31 10.33
C ARG A 213 2.77 1.91 10.26
N LEU A 214 2.38 1.50 9.05
CA LEU A 214 1.91 0.15 8.78
C LEU A 214 3.01 -0.58 8.02
N SER A 215 3.51 -1.68 8.57
CA SER A 215 4.56 -2.46 7.94
C SER A 215 4.34 -3.97 7.94
N SER A 216 4.57 -4.61 6.79
CA SER A 216 4.49 -6.08 6.67
C SER A 216 3.11 -6.63 7.07
N ASN A 217 2.04 -5.90 6.73
CA ASN A 217 0.66 -6.33 6.94
C ASN A 217 0.09 -6.93 5.65
N ILE A 218 -0.91 -7.79 5.81
CA ILE A 218 -1.81 -8.22 4.74
C ILE A 218 -3.12 -7.46 4.94
N ILE A 219 -3.47 -6.63 3.96
CA ILE A 219 -4.71 -5.86 3.94
C ILE A 219 -5.50 -6.40 2.76
N GLU A 220 -6.58 -7.13 3.02
CA GLU A 220 -7.29 -7.84 1.97
C GLU A 220 -8.80 -7.93 2.19
N GLY A 221 -9.52 -8.15 1.09
CA GLY A 221 -10.97 -8.29 1.11
C GLY A 221 -11.70 -6.97 1.37
N GLY A 222 -13.02 -6.96 1.20
CA GLY A 222 -13.82 -5.74 1.37
C GLY A 222 -13.81 -4.80 0.18
N GLN A 223 -14.30 -3.58 0.39
CA GLN A 223 -14.43 -2.59 -0.68
C GLN A 223 -13.15 -1.78 -0.92
N CYS A 224 -12.63 -1.12 0.12
CA CYS A 224 -11.41 -0.31 0.03
C CYS A 224 -10.35 -0.89 0.95
N GLY A 225 -9.10 -0.93 0.48
CA GLY A 225 -7.99 -1.37 1.33
C GLY A 225 -7.62 -0.32 2.37
N VAL A 226 -6.94 0.74 1.93
CA VAL A 226 -6.50 1.82 2.82
C VAL A 226 -7.02 3.16 2.33
N LEU A 227 -7.79 3.85 3.18
CA LEU A 227 -8.29 5.19 2.92
C LEU A 227 -7.55 6.21 3.81
N PHE A 228 -6.79 7.10 3.18
CA PHE A 228 -6.31 8.33 3.80
C PHE A 228 -7.28 9.47 3.47
N HIS A 229 -7.77 10.15 4.50
CA HIS A 229 -8.76 11.24 4.40
C HIS A 229 -8.39 12.42 5.31
N SER A 230 -9.02 13.58 5.14
CA SER A 230 -8.86 14.77 6.02
C SER A 230 -7.41 15.12 6.40
N GLY A 231 -6.49 15.06 5.43
CA GLY A 231 -5.08 15.36 5.66
C GLY A 231 -4.30 14.26 6.40
N GLY A 232 -4.85 13.05 6.47
CA GLY A 232 -4.19 11.84 6.94
C GLY A 232 -2.81 11.67 6.33
N ARG A 233 -1.85 11.32 7.18
CA ARG A 233 -0.45 11.09 6.86
C ARG A 233 -0.12 9.65 7.21
N GLY A 234 1.15 9.31 7.22
CA GLY A 234 1.62 8.00 7.63
C GLY A 234 2.50 7.36 6.58
N ARG A 235 2.92 6.14 6.89
CA ARG A 235 3.80 5.37 6.04
C ARG A 235 3.29 3.94 5.91
N LEU A 236 3.10 3.50 4.67
CA LEU A 236 2.88 2.09 4.36
C LEU A 236 4.20 1.53 3.81
N ASP A 237 4.83 0.63 4.55
CA ASP A 237 6.06 -0.06 4.14
C ASP A 237 5.78 -1.56 3.96
N ASP A 238 6.10 -2.14 2.81
CA ASP A 238 6.10 -3.61 2.67
C ASP A 238 4.76 -4.30 2.94
N ASN A 239 3.64 -3.66 2.64
CA ASN A 239 2.32 -4.26 2.82
C ASN A 239 1.86 -4.95 1.54
N GLN A 240 1.04 -5.98 1.70
CA GLN A 240 0.26 -6.56 0.61
C GLN A 240 -1.15 -6.01 0.70
N ILE A 241 -1.58 -5.23 -0.29
CA ILE A 241 -2.89 -4.58 -0.35
C ILE A 241 -3.62 -5.14 -1.56
N ARG A 242 -4.53 -6.08 -1.35
CA ARG A 242 -4.98 -6.96 -2.43
C ARG A 242 -6.42 -7.42 -2.34
N ASN A 243 -6.97 -7.80 -3.50
CA ASN A 243 -8.27 -8.45 -3.61
C ASN A 243 -9.43 -7.66 -2.98
N HIS A 244 -9.34 -6.33 -2.99
CA HIS A 244 -10.46 -5.46 -2.64
C HIS A 244 -11.44 -5.38 -3.82
N ALA A 245 -12.74 -5.33 -3.56
CA ALA A 245 -13.76 -5.16 -4.61
C ALA A 245 -13.73 -3.77 -5.26
N GLY A 246 -13.21 -2.77 -4.54
CA GLY A 246 -13.00 -1.40 -5.00
C GLY A 246 -11.51 -1.09 -5.20
N ASP A 247 -11.08 0.11 -4.77
CA ASP A 247 -9.70 0.58 -4.93
C ASP A 247 -8.79 0.03 -3.82
N GLY A 248 -7.52 -0.21 -4.15
CA GLY A 248 -6.52 -0.69 -3.18
C GLY A 248 -6.18 0.36 -2.13
N VAL A 249 -5.70 1.54 -2.56
CA VAL A 249 -5.36 2.65 -1.67
C VAL A 249 -5.93 3.96 -2.21
N VAL A 250 -6.63 4.71 -1.37
CA VAL A 250 -7.20 6.01 -1.73
C VAL A 250 -6.66 7.13 -0.84
N LEU A 251 -6.22 8.20 -1.48
CA LEU A 251 -5.62 9.37 -0.87
C LEU A 251 -6.49 10.57 -1.24
N SER A 252 -7.35 10.97 -0.30
CA SER A 252 -8.38 11.98 -0.49
C SER A 252 -8.17 13.20 0.41
N THR A 253 -8.83 14.31 0.08
CA THR A 253 -8.96 15.52 0.93
C THR A 253 -7.63 15.98 1.53
N ARG A 254 -6.63 16.21 0.65
CA ARG A 254 -5.26 16.65 1.02
C ARG A 254 -4.46 15.67 1.89
N ALA A 255 -4.83 14.40 1.94
CA ALA A 255 -3.98 13.33 2.49
C ALA A 255 -2.56 13.41 1.90
N ALA A 256 -1.54 13.04 2.67
CA ALA A 256 -0.14 13.12 2.25
C ALA A 256 0.77 12.00 2.82
N PRO A 257 0.41 10.71 2.67
CA PRO A 257 1.23 9.61 3.15
C PRO A 257 2.42 9.28 2.21
N THR A 258 3.26 8.37 2.69
CA THR A 258 4.36 7.79 1.91
C THR A 258 4.18 6.28 1.80
N LEU A 259 4.13 5.75 0.58
CA LEU A 259 3.99 4.32 0.30
C LEU A 259 5.29 3.81 -0.30
N ARG A 260 5.92 2.82 0.35
CA ARG A 260 7.16 2.20 -0.13
C ARG A 260 7.12 0.68 -0.09
N TYR A 261 7.65 0.05 -1.14
CA TYR A 261 7.82 -1.41 -1.19
C TYR A 261 6.53 -2.21 -1.02
N ASN A 262 5.37 -1.60 -1.26
CA ASN A 262 4.10 -2.29 -1.17
C ASN A 262 3.80 -3.03 -2.47
N ARG A 263 3.05 -4.13 -2.34
CA ARG A 263 2.45 -4.85 -3.46
C ARG A 263 0.96 -4.57 -3.46
N ILE A 264 0.48 -3.87 -4.48
CA ILE A 264 -0.91 -3.40 -4.57
C ILE A 264 -1.57 -4.00 -5.81
N TYR A 265 -2.37 -5.05 -5.63
CA TYR A 265 -2.79 -5.88 -6.77
C TYR A 265 -4.11 -6.61 -6.63
N GLY A 266 -4.68 -7.04 -7.76
CA GLY A 266 -5.91 -7.84 -7.76
C GLY A 266 -7.14 -7.08 -7.27
N ASN A 267 -7.10 -5.74 -7.24
CA ASN A 267 -8.23 -4.93 -6.78
C ASN A 267 -9.24 -4.72 -7.91
N GLY A 268 -10.52 -4.66 -7.56
CA GLY A 268 -11.66 -4.60 -8.49
C GLY A 268 -11.82 -3.25 -9.18
N LEU A 269 -11.13 -2.21 -8.70
CA LEU A 269 -10.97 -0.93 -9.39
C LEU A 269 -9.48 -0.60 -9.57
N ALA A 270 -9.03 0.60 -9.21
CA ALA A 270 -7.65 1.02 -9.37
C ALA A 270 -6.76 0.55 -8.22
N GLY A 271 -5.45 0.45 -8.49
CA GLY A 271 -4.47 0.12 -7.45
C GLY A 271 -4.35 1.26 -6.43
N VAL A 272 -4.03 2.46 -6.91
CA VAL A 272 -3.88 3.66 -6.07
C VAL A 272 -4.61 4.86 -6.69
N VAL A 273 -5.41 5.56 -5.89
CA VAL A 273 -6.15 6.77 -6.31
C VAL A 273 -5.75 7.97 -5.48
N PHE A 274 -5.30 9.03 -6.14
CA PHE A 274 -5.18 10.37 -5.56
C PHE A 274 -6.35 11.22 -6.03
N VAL A 275 -7.13 11.75 -5.09
CA VAL A 275 -8.37 12.50 -5.37
C VAL A 275 -8.50 13.68 -4.41
N GLU A 276 -9.31 14.69 -4.75
CA GLU A 276 -9.54 15.89 -3.91
C GLU A 276 -8.27 16.52 -3.31
N HIS A 277 -7.36 16.96 -4.18
CA HIS A 277 -6.07 17.53 -3.77
C HIS A 277 -5.18 16.56 -2.97
N GLY A 278 -5.36 15.25 -3.15
CA GLY A 278 -4.48 14.21 -2.64
C GLY A 278 -3.02 14.52 -2.96
N ARG A 279 -2.19 14.39 -1.95
CA ARG A 279 -0.73 14.54 -1.99
C ARG A 279 -0.14 13.24 -1.47
N GLY A 280 1.16 13.07 -1.63
CA GLY A 280 1.84 11.87 -1.14
C GLY A 280 2.90 11.40 -2.11
N SER A 281 3.60 10.35 -1.69
CA SER A 281 4.65 9.76 -2.51
C SER A 281 4.51 8.25 -2.62
N LEU A 282 4.61 7.74 -3.85
CA LEU A 282 4.76 6.33 -4.15
C LEU A 282 6.21 6.11 -4.57
N HIS A 283 6.90 5.18 -3.91
CA HIS A 283 8.26 4.83 -4.24
C HIS A 283 8.57 3.35 -4.10
N ASN A 284 9.17 2.73 -5.12
CA ASN A 284 9.54 1.30 -5.10
C ASN A 284 8.35 0.37 -4.82
N ASN A 285 7.15 0.69 -5.31
CA ASN A 285 5.98 -0.19 -5.19
C ASN A 285 5.76 -0.99 -6.48
N ASP A 286 5.20 -2.19 -6.34
CA ASP A 286 4.64 -2.97 -7.44
C ASP A 286 3.10 -2.80 -7.43
N ILE A 287 2.55 -2.23 -8.51
CA ILE A 287 1.12 -1.94 -8.65
C ILE A 287 0.59 -2.63 -9.91
N TYR A 288 -0.13 -3.74 -9.74
CA TYR A 288 -0.38 -4.64 -10.87
C TYR A 288 -1.68 -5.41 -10.81
N GLN A 289 -2.15 -5.90 -11.95
CA GLN A 289 -3.34 -6.78 -12.04
C GLN A 289 -4.60 -6.19 -11.37
N ASN A 290 -4.73 -4.87 -11.36
CA ASN A 290 -5.96 -4.21 -10.92
C ASN A 290 -6.94 -4.13 -12.11
N ALA A 291 -8.24 -4.21 -11.82
CA ALA A 291 -9.29 -4.28 -12.85
C ALA A 291 -9.61 -2.92 -13.50
N ALA A 292 -9.07 -1.82 -12.97
CA ALA A 292 -9.02 -0.52 -13.64
C ALA A 292 -7.57 -0.06 -13.85
N ASP A 293 -7.27 1.23 -13.64
CA ASP A 293 -5.93 1.77 -13.83
C ASP A 293 -4.99 1.39 -12.67
N GLY A 294 -3.68 1.31 -12.93
CA GLY A 294 -2.70 1.10 -11.85
C GLY A 294 -2.70 2.27 -10.86
N VAL A 295 -2.47 3.49 -11.36
CA VAL A 295 -2.49 4.72 -10.57
C VAL A 295 -3.41 5.76 -11.21
N GLN A 296 -4.31 6.35 -10.42
CA GLN A 296 -5.14 7.48 -10.82
C GLN A 296 -4.75 8.75 -10.08
N ILE A 297 -4.57 9.85 -10.81
CA ILE A 297 -4.32 11.18 -10.25
C ILE A 297 -5.42 12.12 -10.72
N LEU A 298 -6.34 12.45 -9.82
CA LEU A 298 -7.60 13.09 -10.12
C LEU A 298 -7.75 14.41 -9.33
N GLN A 299 -8.64 15.29 -9.80
CA GLN A 299 -9.16 16.43 -9.05
C GLN A 299 -8.07 17.29 -8.38
N SER A 300 -7.18 17.86 -9.19
CA SER A 300 -6.09 18.74 -8.72
C SER A 300 -5.13 18.10 -7.70
N SER A 301 -5.07 16.77 -7.64
CA SER A 301 -4.07 16.04 -6.86
C SER A 301 -2.67 16.21 -7.46
N ASN A 302 -1.65 16.20 -6.62
CA ASN A 302 -0.26 16.46 -7.05
C ASN A 302 0.75 15.57 -6.28
N PRO A 303 0.80 14.26 -6.60
CA PRO A 303 1.70 13.33 -5.94
C PRO A 303 3.08 13.26 -6.60
N THR A 304 4.02 12.61 -5.90
CA THR A 304 5.28 12.13 -6.49
C THR A 304 5.22 10.62 -6.66
N VAL A 305 5.31 10.14 -7.90
CA VAL A 305 5.32 8.72 -8.23
C VAL A 305 6.68 8.42 -8.83
N ARG A 306 7.55 7.74 -8.09
CA ARG A 306 8.93 7.50 -8.53
C ARG A 306 9.41 6.07 -8.34
N GLU A 307 10.17 5.54 -9.29
CA GLU A 307 10.79 4.21 -9.16
C GLU A 307 9.76 3.10 -8.85
N ASN A 308 8.54 3.21 -9.35
CA ASN A 308 7.51 2.17 -9.19
C ASN A 308 7.43 1.29 -10.44
N ARG A 309 6.95 0.06 -10.28
CA ARG A 309 6.58 -0.84 -11.37
C ARG A 309 5.06 -0.90 -11.45
N ILE A 310 4.50 -0.49 -12.60
CA ILE A 310 3.05 -0.40 -12.79
C ILE A 310 2.66 -1.20 -14.03
N TYR A 311 2.05 -2.37 -13.85
CA TYR A 311 1.93 -3.34 -14.94
C TYR A 311 0.74 -4.29 -14.86
N GLY A 312 0.33 -4.88 -15.99
CA GLY A 312 -0.73 -5.89 -16.00
C GLY A 312 -2.10 -5.38 -15.56
N ASN A 313 -2.31 -4.06 -15.47
CA ASN A 313 -3.61 -3.49 -15.11
C ASN A 313 -4.54 -3.51 -16.32
N GLN A 314 -5.84 -3.74 -16.08
CA GLN A 314 -6.85 -3.84 -17.15
C GLN A 314 -7.21 -2.49 -17.77
N GLY A 315 -6.90 -1.39 -17.07
CA GLY A 315 -6.96 -0.02 -17.58
C GLY A 315 -5.61 0.47 -18.09
N HIS A 316 -5.36 1.76 -17.87
CA HIS A 316 -4.08 2.40 -18.10
C HIS A 316 -3.08 2.05 -16.99
N GLY A 317 -1.79 2.14 -17.28
CA GLY A 317 -0.79 2.13 -16.20
C GLY A 317 -1.02 3.33 -15.26
N VAL A 318 -1.08 4.53 -15.83
CA VAL A 318 -1.39 5.76 -15.10
C VAL A 318 -2.47 6.59 -15.81
N LEU A 319 -3.51 6.99 -15.08
CA LEU A 319 -4.50 7.97 -15.51
C LEU A 319 -4.32 9.29 -14.76
N ILE A 320 -4.23 10.41 -15.48
CA ILE A 320 -4.18 11.77 -14.92
C ILE A 320 -5.32 12.59 -15.51
N ASN A 321 -6.27 13.00 -14.66
CA ASN A 321 -7.55 13.58 -15.08
C ASN A 321 -8.00 14.71 -14.13
N ALA A 322 -8.96 15.52 -14.57
CA ALA A 322 -9.57 16.60 -13.81
C ALA A 322 -8.56 17.55 -13.15
N ALA A 323 -7.74 18.21 -13.98
CA ALA A 323 -6.65 19.08 -13.55
C ALA A 323 -5.61 18.42 -12.63
N GLY A 324 -5.53 17.09 -12.65
CA GLY A 324 -4.50 16.31 -11.98
C GLY A 324 -3.11 16.76 -12.39
N GLN A 325 -2.20 16.73 -11.43
CA GLN A 325 -0.81 17.11 -11.59
C GLN A 325 0.07 15.92 -11.23
N GLY A 326 1.28 16.18 -10.77
CA GLY A 326 2.17 15.16 -10.24
C GLY A 326 3.51 15.12 -10.97
N THR A 327 4.47 14.52 -10.29
CA THR A 327 5.80 14.21 -10.83
C THR A 327 5.92 12.70 -10.96
N LEU A 328 6.10 12.23 -12.19
CA LEU A 328 6.35 10.83 -12.52
C LEU A 328 7.80 10.69 -12.96
N GLU A 329 8.60 9.98 -12.17
CA GLU A 329 10.04 9.89 -12.35
C GLU A 329 10.56 8.46 -12.27
N ALA A 330 11.39 8.02 -13.22
CA ALA A 330 12.09 6.73 -13.14
C ALA A 330 11.17 5.51 -12.90
N ASN A 331 9.89 5.57 -13.28
CA ASN A 331 8.97 4.45 -13.18
C ASN A 331 9.11 3.52 -14.39
N VAL A 332 8.75 2.25 -14.19
CA VAL A 332 8.63 1.24 -15.25
C VAL A 332 7.15 0.89 -15.40
N ILE A 333 6.55 1.27 -16.53
CA ILE A 333 5.11 1.16 -16.79
C ILE A 333 4.89 0.29 -18.04
N PHE A 334 4.40 -0.93 -17.85
CA PHE A 334 4.43 -1.93 -18.93
C PHE A 334 3.30 -2.93 -18.89
N ALA A 335 3.02 -3.60 -20.02
CA ALA A 335 2.03 -4.68 -20.10
C ALA A 335 0.65 -4.32 -19.53
N ASN A 336 0.22 -3.06 -19.61
CA ASN A 336 -1.15 -2.67 -19.27
C ASN A 336 -2.05 -2.80 -20.51
N GLU A 337 -3.32 -3.12 -20.31
CA GLU A 337 -4.29 -3.42 -21.39
C GLU A 337 -4.74 -2.18 -22.17
N GLN A 338 -4.41 -0.98 -21.69
CA GLN A 338 -4.62 0.28 -22.40
C GLN A 338 -3.30 1.00 -22.68
N ALA A 339 -3.33 2.33 -22.72
CA ALA A 339 -2.12 3.13 -22.84
C ALA A 339 -1.30 3.05 -21.54
N GLY A 340 0.03 3.13 -21.64
CA GLY A 340 0.89 3.20 -20.46
C GLY A 340 0.53 4.39 -19.55
N MET A 341 0.25 5.55 -20.16
CA MET A 341 -0.25 6.72 -19.46
C MET A 341 -1.29 7.48 -20.29
N LEU A 342 -2.40 7.87 -19.66
CA LEU A 342 -3.41 8.78 -20.20
C LEU A 342 -3.43 10.10 -19.42
N VAL A 343 -3.30 11.23 -20.13
CA VAL A 343 -3.38 12.58 -19.55
C VAL A 343 -4.51 13.37 -20.21
N ARG A 344 -5.49 13.81 -19.41
CA ARG A 344 -6.69 14.48 -19.93
C ARG A 344 -7.27 15.55 -19.03
N ALA A 345 -8.26 16.28 -19.55
CA ALA A 345 -9.07 17.26 -18.84
C ALA A 345 -8.24 18.32 -18.09
N GLY A 346 -7.37 19.02 -18.83
CA GLY A 346 -6.56 20.12 -18.29
C GLY A 346 -5.41 19.70 -17.36
N SER A 347 -5.12 18.40 -17.24
CA SER A 347 -4.04 17.88 -16.40
C SER A 347 -2.66 18.20 -16.98
N THR A 348 -1.67 18.52 -16.13
CA THR A 348 -0.34 19.00 -16.57
C THR A 348 0.83 18.37 -15.79
N PRO A 349 1.05 17.05 -15.88
CA PRO A 349 2.10 16.37 -15.13
C PRO A 349 3.52 16.74 -15.59
N THR A 350 4.49 16.47 -14.73
CA THR A 350 5.92 16.40 -15.10
C THR A 350 6.33 14.94 -15.16
N VAL A 351 6.74 14.47 -16.33
CA VAL A 351 7.03 13.06 -16.61
C VAL A 351 8.44 12.94 -17.15
N ARG A 352 9.34 12.32 -16.38
CA ARG A 352 10.75 12.22 -16.77
C ARG A 352 11.42 10.91 -16.42
N GLU A 353 12.36 10.49 -17.26
CA GLU A 353 13.20 9.31 -17.00
C GLU A 353 12.40 7.99 -16.84
N ASN A 354 11.15 7.94 -17.29
CA ASN A 354 10.33 6.73 -17.17
C ASN A 354 10.57 5.80 -18.36
N GLN A 355 10.42 4.50 -18.12
CA GLN A 355 10.32 3.47 -19.14
C GLN A 355 8.86 3.08 -19.29
N ILE A 356 8.24 3.43 -20.42
CA ILE A 356 6.83 3.15 -20.71
C ILE A 356 6.79 2.32 -21.98
N ASN A 357 6.70 1.00 -21.85
CA ASN A 357 6.89 0.06 -22.96
C ASN A 357 5.88 -1.09 -22.88
N ARG A 358 5.67 -1.82 -23.99
CA ARG A 358 4.86 -3.05 -24.02
C ARG A 358 3.43 -2.91 -23.49
N ASN A 359 2.88 -1.70 -23.51
CA ASN A 359 1.45 -1.51 -23.24
C ASN A 359 0.66 -1.78 -24.53
N HIS A 360 -0.58 -2.25 -24.38
CA HIS A 360 -1.41 -2.67 -25.52
C HIS A 360 -1.67 -1.52 -26.50
N ALA A 361 -1.93 -0.32 -25.98
CA ALA A 361 -2.13 0.88 -26.80
C ALA A 361 -0.84 1.73 -26.87
N GLU A 362 -0.95 3.06 -26.85
CA GLU A 362 0.21 3.95 -26.93
C GLU A 362 0.98 4.03 -25.59
N ALA A 363 2.25 4.40 -25.64
CA ALA A 363 3.00 4.71 -24.41
C ALA A 363 2.31 5.85 -23.64
N ILE A 364 2.08 6.97 -24.33
CA ILE A 364 1.47 8.17 -23.77
C ILE A 364 0.35 8.68 -24.68
N ARG A 365 -0.87 8.70 -24.13
CA ARG A 365 -2.07 9.28 -24.75
C ARG A 365 -2.41 10.61 -24.05
N ILE A 366 -2.63 11.67 -24.82
CA ILE A 366 -2.98 13.00 -24.30
C ILE A 366 -4.18 13.57 -25.06
N GLU A 367 -5.23 13.93 -24.33
CA GLU A 367 -6.50 14.41 -24.90
C GLU A 367 -7.16 15.48 -24.04
N ALA A 368 -8.23 16.10 -24.54
CA ALA A 368 -9.09 17.02 -23.79
C ALA A 368 -8.32 18.10 -23.01
N LYS A 369 -7.45 18.84 -23.72
CA LYS A 369 -6.58 19.88 -23.16
C LYS A 369 -5.59 19.37 -22.09
N GLY A 370 -5.29 18.07 -22.04
CA GLY A 370 -4.14 17.57 -21.29
C GLY A 370 -2.85 18.18 -21.82
N GLY A 371 -1.90 18.44 -20.93
CA GLY A 371 -0.62 19.07 -21.25
C GLY A 371 0.52 18.44 -20.46
N GLY A 372 1.51 19.25 -20.09
CA GLY A 372 2.62 18.85 -19.22
C GLY A 372 3.98 18.79 -19.91
N THR A 373 4.97 18.36 -19.15
CA THR A 373 6.37 18.27 -19.61
C THR A 373 6.83 16.82 -19.59
N TYR A 374 7.40 16.36 -20.70
CA TYR A 374 7.80 14.98 -20.91
C TYR A 374 9.24 14.92 -21.38
N THR A 375 10.18 14.50 -20.51
CA THR A 375 11.61 14.54 -20.83
C THR A 375 12.34 13.23 -20.54
N HIS A 376 13.27 12.83 -21.41
CA HIS A 376 14.13 11.65 -21.17
C HIS A 376 13.37 10.32 -20.92
N ASN A 377 12.15 10.16 -21.44
CA ASN A 377 11.41 8.90 -21.29
C ASN A 377 11.74 7.94 -22.44
N ASP A 378 11.75 6.64 -22.15
CA ASP A 378 11.80 5.57 -23.14
C ASP A 378 10.39 5.04 -23.42
N LEU A 379 9.89 5.27 -24.65
CA LEU A 379 8.50 5.05 -25.03
C LEU A 379 8.33 3.99 -26.13
N ARG A 380 9.35 3.17 -26.35
CA ARG A 380 9.41 2.17 -27.42
C ARG A 380 8.58 0.94 -27.08
N GLU A 381 8.34 0.09 -28.07
CA GLU A 381 7.71 -1.24 -27.90
C GLU A 381 6.26 -1.23 -27.39
N ASN A 382 5.48 -0.15 -27.58
CA ASN A 382 4.05 -0.13 -27.26
C ASN A 382 3.21 -0.43 -28.52
N GLY A 383 2.09 -1.15 -28.37
CA GLY A 383 1.29 -1.62 -29.51
C GLY A 383 0.72 -0.51 -30.39
N GLY A 384 0.36 0.63 -29.78
CA GLY A 384 -0.08 1.85 -30.47
C GLY A 384 1.04 2.85 -30.77
N GLY A 385 2.30 2.52 -30.47
CA GLY A 385 3.45 3.39 -30.62
C GLY A 385 3.64 4.39 -29.46
N ALA A 386 4.59 5.32 -29.61
CA ALA A 386 5.02 6.17 -28.49
C ALA A 386 3.99 7.24 -28.05
N TRP A 387 3.21 7.79 -28.97
CA TRP A 387 2.36 8.96 -28.69
C TRP A 387 1.03 8.94 -29.45
N ARG A 388 -0.06 9.28 -28.74
CA ARG A 388 -1.32 9.74 -29.35
C ARG A 388 -1.76 11.03 -28.70
N VAL A 389 -1.82 12.11 -29.47
CA VAL A 389 -2.13 13.45 -28.94
C VAL A 389 -3.18 14.16 -29.78
N ASP A 390 -4.27 14.55 -29.13
CA ASP A 390 -5.35 15.28 -29.79
C ASP A 390 -4.95 16.71 -30.17
N ARG A 391 -5.75 17.37 -31.01
CA ARG A 391 -5.45 18.73 -31.49
C ARG A 391 -5.43 19.76 -30.37
N SER A 392 -6.29 19.61 -29.36
CA SER A 392 -6.45 20.58 -28.25
C SER A 392 -5.27 20.57 -27.28
N SER A 393 -4.57 19.43 -27.19
CA SER A 393 -3.45 19.19 -26.29
C SER A 393 -2.10 19.55 -26.89
N LYS A 394 -1.95 19.54 -28.23
CA LYS A 394 -0.68 19.85 -28.92
C LYS A 394 0.06 21.09 -28.39
N PRO A 395 -0.57 22.27 -28.22
CA PRO A 395 0.15 23.46 -27.77
C PRO A 395 0.54 23.44 -26.28
N LEU A 396 0.04 22.48 -25.50
CA LEU A 396 0.19 22.44 -24.04
C LEU A 396 1.30 21.47 -23.58
N ILE A 397 2.02 20.86 -24.53
CA ILE A 397 2.95 19.78 -24.25
C ILE A 397 4.37 20.21 -24.61
N LYS A 398 5.28 20.08 -23.65
CA LYS A 398 6.72 20.17 -23.90
C LYS A 398 7.33 18.77 -23.94
N ARG A 399 8.02 18.42 -25.03
CA ARG A 399 8.72 17.13 -25.18
C ARG A 399 10.20 17.35 -25.45
N GLU A 400 11.06 16.67 -24.73
CA GLU A 400 12.51 16.77 -24.92
C GLU A 400 13.19 15.41 -24.71
N LYS A 401 14.10 15.02 -25.60
CA LYS A 401 14.97 13.83 -25.42
C LYS A 401 14.25 12.51 -25.09
N ASN A 402 13.01 12.30 -25.57
CA ASN A 402 12.31 11.03 -25.42
C ASN A 402 12.69 10.04 -26.54
N ARG A 403 12.93 8.77 -26.19
CA ARG A 403 13.16 7.68 -27.16
C ARG A 403 11.81 7.16 -27.63
N ARG A 404 11.62 7.05 -28.95
CA ARG A 404 10.29 6.81 -29.56
C ARG A 404 10.28 5.82 -30.73
N THR A 405 11.44 5.36 -31.18
CA THR A 405 11.65 4.42 -32.30
C THR A 405 12.66 3.39 -31.88
#